data_AF-A0A0Q7JBZ7-F1
#
_entry.id   AF-A0A0Q7JBZ7-F1
#
_cell.length_a   1.000
_cell.length_b   1.000
_cell.length_c   1.000
_cell.angle_alpha   90.00
_cell.angle_beta   90.00
_cell.angle_gamma   90.00
#
_symmetry.space_group_name_H-M   'P 1'
#
loop_
_entity.id
_entity.type
_entity.pdbx_description
1 polymer ?
#
loop_
_entity_poly.entity_id
_entity_poly.type
_entity_poly.pdbx_seq_one_letter_code
_entity_poly.pdbx_strand_id
1 'polypeptide(L)'
;MKRFLILLVIALMTMTVIGCSSSEGNPEASVSPKVTVLATTSISPVPTISAAPTDSSMASTAPTPIATSVVSVTPAPTDASKTTVTPATTDSSKASATPVPKDSPKSSATSTPAATQPEPSQQPEISPKGKKVLFVGREQVPVPAEDVVMADRLKGMGFIVTKLGDKDFTADETKGYDLLYFSQTVNSKFLKGGVMKDVAIPTVYVKSHGMFYLGLSSLEEGATVKKIKSIDIVDSKHKVAGGLSGTVDVYKEADTGYGVSYGIVGKEAKVIATIPGDKTKAALYYYDKGSKADNGYTTKARLSFYYWSNGMQDNSTDAGWKLWDNIVLWTLQNG
;
A
#
# COMPACT_ATOMS: atom_id res chain seq x y z
N MET A 1 3.77 55.80 7.15
CA MET A 1 4.44 57.03 7.60
C MET A 1 4.35 57.11 9.12
N LYS A 2 5.49 57.38 9.78
CA LYS A 2 5.69 57.77 11.20
C LYS A 2 5.53 56.63 12.24
N ARG A 3 6.62 56.04 12.78
CA ARG A 3 7.52 56.52 13.89
C ARG A 3 6.82 56.31 15.25
N PHE A 4 7.37 55.81 16.37
CA PHE A 4 8.72 55.44 16.87
C PHE A 4 8.51 54.79 18.29
N LEU A 5 9.57 54.23 18.88
CA LEU A 5 9.88 54.11 20.34
C LEU A 5 9.33 52.90 21.15
N ILE A 6 10.14 51.84 21.41
CA ILE A 6 11.12 51.59 22.52
C ILE A 6 10.46 51.08 23.83
N LEU A 7 10.83 49.88 24.29
CA LEU A 7 11.49 49.68 25.59
C LEU A 7 12.11 48.27 25.73
N LEU A 8 13.39 48.31 26.08
CA LEU A 8 14.37 47.27 26.28
C LEU A 8 14.47 47.01 27.80
N VAL A 9 14.40 45.75 28.25
CA VAL A 9 14.76 45.38 29.63
C VAL A 9 15.88 44.36 29.58
N ILE A 10 17.08 44.86 29.89
CA ILE A 10 18.29 44.11 30.23
C ILE A 10 18.29 43.93 31.75
N ALA A 11 18.53 42.72 32.24
CA ALA A 11 19.02 42.50 33.60
C ALA A 11 20.12 41.42 33.58
N LEU A 12 21.31 41.87 33.97
CA LEU A 12 22.57 41.16 34.18
C LEU A 12 22.59 40.52 35.59
N MET A 13 23.22 39.35 35.73
CA MET A 13 24.02 38.93 36.91
C MET A 13 24.84 37.68 36.53
N THR A 14 26.11 37.79 36.12
CA THR A 14 27.37 37.68 36.92
C THR A 14 27.47 36.38 37.73
N MET A 15 28.21 35.35 37.26
CA MET A 15 29.67 35.10 37.40
C MET A 15 30.05 34.37 38.70
N THR A 16 30.46 33.10 38.57
CA THR A 16 31.60 32.53 39.32
C THR A 16 32.33 31.49 38.45
N VAL A 17 33.63 31.71 38.27
CA VAL A 17 34.61 30.86 37.59
C VAL A 17 35.66 30.46 38.62
N ILE A 18 35.94 29.16 38.78
CA ILE A 18 37.16 28.54 39.34
C ILE A 18 37.17 27.12 38.75
N GLY A 19 38.21 26.52 38.18
CA GLY A 19 39.62 26.86 38.01
C GLY A 19 40.32 25.59 37.50
N CYS A 20 41.33 25.76 36.65
CA CYS A 20 42.10 24.76 35.93
C CYS A 20 42.80 23.71 36.83
N SER A 21 43.07 22.51 36.29
CA SER A 21 44.44 21.98 36.24
C SER A 21 44.55 20.82 35.25
N SER A 22 45.62 20.85 34.47
CA SER A 22 46.01 19.92 33.41
C SER A 22 47.37 19.33 33.75
N SER A 23 47.59 18.04 33.49
CA SER A 23 48.94 17.52 33.17
C SER A 23 48.85 16.21 32.39
N GLU A 24 49.47 16.22 31.21
CA GLU A 24 49.74 15.06 30.35
C GLU A 24 50.81 14.14 30.95
N GLY A 25 50.80 12.86 30.54
CA GLY A 25 51.89 11.90 30.76
C GLY A 25 51.49 10.45 30.46
N ASN A 26 51.96 9.94 29.33
CA ASN A 26 51.97 8.52 28.89
C ASN A 26 53.46 8.12 28.70
N PRO A 27 53.92 6.86 28.48
CA PRO A 27 53.32 5.52 28.60
C PRO A 27 54.21 4.53 29.42
N GLU A 28 53.79 3.25 29.43
CA GLU A 28 54.60 2.01 29.41
C GLU A 28 54.51 1.02 30.59
N ALA A 29 54.46 -0.24 30.16
CA ALA A 29 54.91 -1.48 30.81
C ALA A 29 54.06 -2.12 31.92
N SER A 30 53.33 -3.16 31.49
CA SER A 30 53.55 -4.57 31.88
C SER A 30 54.01 -4.84 33.32
N VAL A 31 53.21 -5.61 34.07
CA VAL A 31 53.59 -6.87 34.73
C VAL A 31 52.39 -7.39 35.53
N SER A 32 51.99 -8.64 35.24
CA SER A 32 51.20 -9.49 36.13
C SER A 32 52.17 -10.32 36.98
N PRO A 33 51.84 -10.66 38.24
CA PRO A 33 51.50 -12.06 38.50
C PRO A 33 50.39 -12.30 39.56
N LYS A 34 49.65 -13.40 39.35
CA LYS A 34 49.37 -14.55 40.28
C LYS A 34 49.58 -14.31 41.79
N VAL A 35 48.80 -14.80 42.78
CA VAL A 35 47.80 -15.90 42.88
C VAL A 35 47.24 -15.95 44.33
N THR A 36 45.92 -16.18 44.48
CA THR A 36 45.26 -17.16 45.41
C THR A 36 45.25 -16.88 46.94
N VAL A 37 44.25 -17.18 47.80
CA VAL A 37 42.97 -17.96 47.84
C VAL A 37 42.01 -17.24 48.85
N LEU A 38 40.67 -17.35 48.85
CA LEU A 38 39.85 -18.35 49.59
C LEU A 38 38.33 -18.09 49.37
N ALA A 39 37.60 -19.20 49.13
CA ALA A 39 36.17 -19.55 49.39
C ALA A 39 35.12 -18.42 49.59
N THR A 40 33.88 -18.51 49.10
CA THR A 40 32.88 -19.55 49.42
C THR A 40 31.63 -19.43 48.50
N THR A 41 30.94 -20.55 48.33
CA THR A 41 29.67 -20.85 47.63
C THR A 41 28.47 -19.90 47.80
N SER A 42 27.62 -19.78 46.78
CA SER A 42 26.21 -20.27 46.75
C SER A 42 25.38 -19.65 45.61
N ILE A 43 24.42 -20.42 45.08
CA ILE A 43 23.76 -20.31 43.77
C ILE A 43 22.23 -20.22 43.97
N SER A 44 21.57 -19.23 43.34
CA SER A 44 20.14 -19.19 42.87
C SER A 44 18.98 -19.50 43.87
N PRO A 45 17.67 -19.48 43.50
CA PRO A 45 16.97 -19.02 42.27
C PRO A 45 15.69 -18.15 42.50
N VAL A 46 15.08 -17.75 41.36
CA VAL A 46 13.69 -17.27 41.13
C VAL A 46 12.63 -18.31 41.55
N PRO A 47 11.35 -17.89 41.77
CA PRO A 47 10.27 -18.63 41.11
C PRO A 47 9.18 -17.77 40.43
N THR A 48 8.67 -18.33 39.34
CA THR A 48 7.45 -18.04 38.58
C THR A 48 6.19 -18.45 39.36
N ILE A 49 5.07 -17.75 39.20
CA ILE A 49 3.73 -18.29 39.50
C ILE A 49 2.74 -17.94 38.37
N SER A 50 1.99 -18.95 37.95
CA SER A 50 0.83 -18.92 37.04
C SER A 50 -0.41 -19.33 37.83
N ALA A 51 -1.54 -18.63 37.66
CA ALA A 51 -2.92 -19.14 37.78
C ALA A 51 -3.95 -18.04 37.41
N ALA A 52 -4.95 -18.41 36.60
CA ALA A 52 -6.21 -17.67 36.32
C ALA A 52 -7.35 -18.23 37.23
N PRO A 53 -8.65 -17.89 37.05
CA PRO A 53 -9.35 -16.63 36.73
C PRO A 53 -10.29 -16.20 37.90
N THR A 54 -10.98 -15.06 37.82
CA THR A 54 -12.12 -14.78 38.72
C THR A 54 -13.24 -14.03 37.98
N ASP A 55 -14.41 -14.65 38.00
CA ASP A 55 -15.72 -14.12 37.64
C ASP A 55 -16.09 -12.92 38.51
N SER A 56 -16.67 -11.87 37.93
CA SER A 56 -17.63 -10.99 38.60
C SER A 56 -18.43 -10.18 37.58
N SER A 57 -19.71 -10.49 37.56
CA SER A 57 -20.81 -9.84 36.88
C SER A 57 -20.96 -8.35 37.22
N MET A 58 -21.19 -7.50 36.22
CA MET A 58 -22.21 -6.45 36.29
C MET A 58 -22.86 -6.27 34.92
N ALA A 59 -24.18 -6.44 34.93
CA ALA A 59 -25.08 -6.23 33.80
C ALA A 59 -25.62 -4.79 33.80
N SER A 60 -26.21 -4.42 32.65
CA SER A 60 -27.24 -3.39 32.45
C SER A 60 -26.75 -1.93 32.40
N THR A 61 -27.10 -1.09 31.41
CA THR A 61 -28.27 -1.06 30.52
C THR A 61 -27.95 -0.30 29.24
N ALA A 62 -28.40 -0.84 28.10
CA ALA A 62 -28.66 -0.08 26.88
C ALA A 62 -30.05 0.57 26.97
N PRO A 63 -30.28 1.75 26.36
CA PRO A 63 -31.62 2.17 25.99
C PRO A 63 -31.98 1.68 24.58
N THR A 64 -33.11 1.00 24.55
CA THR A 64 -33.88 0.43 23.43
C THR A 64 -34.21 1.45 22.33
N PRO A 65 -34.31 1.04 21.05
CA PRO A 65 -34.87 1.86 19.98
C PRO A 65 -36.39 2.00 20.15
N ILE A 66 -36.89 3.23 19.93
CA ILE A 66 -38.33 3.53 19.87
C ILE A 66 -38.87 3.02 18.53
N ALA A 67 -39.89 2.17 18.60
CA ALA A 67 -40.73 1.75 17.49
C ALA A 67 -42.15 2.29 17.68
N THR A 68 -42.63 3.09 16.73
CA THR A 68 -44.03 3.39 16.40
C THR A 68 -43.97 4.22 15.11
N SER A 69 -44.74 4.05 14.03
CA SER A 69 -46.02 3.39 13.85
C SER A 69 -46.21 3.12 12.35
N VAL A 70 -46.94 2.06 12.08
CA VAL A 70 -47.60 1.69 10.83
C VAL A 70 -48.45 2.82 10.21
N VAL A 71 -48.35 2.98 8.88
CA VAL A 71 -49.51 3.28 8.01
C VAL A 71 -49.35 2.48 6.72
N SER A 72 -50.27 1.53 6.55
CA SER A 72 -50.55 0.80 5.32
C SER A 72 -51.28 1.71 4.33
N VAL A 73 -50.91 1.67 3.05
CA VAL A 73 -51.84 2.01 1.96
C VAL A 73 -51.71 0.99 0.82
N THR A 74 -52.86 0.38 0.56
CA THR A 74 -53.31 -0.61 -0.44
C THR A 74 -53.02 -0.19 -1.91
N PRO A 75 -53.01 -1.12 -2.88
CA PRO A 75 -52.41 -0.92 -4.21
C PRO A 75 -53.39 -0.47 -5.31
N ALA A 76 -52.80 0.00 -6.43
CA ALA A 76 -53.31 0.12 -7.81
C ALA A 76 -54.56 1.00 -8.07
N PRO A 77 -54.59 1.65 -9.25
CA PRO A 77 -55.38 1.04 -10.31
C PRO A 77 -54.69 0.98 -11.69
N THR A 78 -55.22 0.04 -12.46
CA THR A 78 -55.03 -0.35 -13.86
C THR A 78 -55.38 0.76 -14.86
N ASP A 79 -54.61 0.87 -15.94
CA ASP A 79 -55.08 1.03 -17.33
C ASP A 79 -53.88 0.73 -18.25
N ALA A 80 -53.79 -0.40 -18.96
CA ALA A 80 -54.60 -0.86 -20.10
C ALA A 80 -54.60 0.15 -21.27
N SER A 81 -53.66 -0.05 -22.20
CA SER A 81 -53.93 0.18 -23.62
C SER A 81 -53.19 -0.85 -24.47
N LYS A 82 -54.01 -1.75 -25.02
CA LYS A 82 -53.75 -2.65 -26.14
C LYS A 82 -53.21 -1.87 -27.33
N THR A 83 -52.20 -2.41 -28.01
CA THR A 83 -52.37 -2.66 -29.46
C THR A 83 -51.63 -3.93 -29.86
N THR A 84 -52.43 -4.87 -30.31
CA THR A 84 -52.13 -6.16 -30.91
C THR A 84 -51.66 -5.95 -32.35
N VAL A 85 -50.55 -6.56 -32.77
CA VAL A 85 -50.45 -7.27 -34.07
C VAL A 85 -49.37 -8.37 -33.98
N THR A 86 -49.81 -9.61 -34.16
CA THR A 86 -49.05 -10.82 -34.53
C THR A 86 -49.90 -11.50 -35.62
N PRO A 87 -49.50 -12.55 -36.36
CA PRO A 87 -48.17 -13.05 -36.80
C PRO A 87 -48.11 -13.25 -38.33
N ALA A 88 -46.94 -13.64 -38.84
CA ALA A 88 -46.88 -14.56 -39.98
C ALA A 88 -45.76 -15.59 -39.79
N THR A 89 -46.18 -16.85 -39.64
CA THR A 89 -45.45 -18.11 -39.81
C THR A 89 -44.91 -18.25 -41.24
N THR A 90 -43.85 -19.01 -41.54
CA THR A 90 -43.75 -20.46 -41.91
C THR A 90 -42.31 -20.63 -42.47
N ASP A 91 -41.62 -21.77 -42.57
CA ASP A 91 -41.71 -23.17 -42.13
C ASP A 91 -40.33 -23.82 -42.37
N SER A 92 -40.02 -24.84 -41.55
CA SER A 92 -39.22 -26.06 -41.76
C SER A 92 -38.11 -26.23 -42.82
N SER A 93 -37.00 -26.84 -42.37
CA SER A 93 -36.29 -28.04 -42.89
C SER A 93 -34.77 -27.90 -42.62
N LYS A 94 -33.93 -28.90 -42.38
CA LYS A 94 -34.00 -30.37 -42.19
C LYS A 94 -32.57 -30.79 -41.79
N ALA A 95 -32.45 -31.78 -40.91
CA ALA A 95 -31.19 -32.41 -40.52
C ALA A 95 -30.54 -33.21 -41.67
N SER A 96 -29.21 -33.31 -41.70
CA SER A 96 -28.52 -34.57 -42.04
C SER A 96 -27.02 -34.52 -41.70
N ALA A 97 -26.52 -35.66 -41.23
CA ALA A 97 -25.16 -35.95 -40.81
C ALA A 97 -24.37 -36.76 -41.86
N THR A 98 -23.03 -36.62 -41.83
CA THR A 98 -21.92 -37.56 -42.24
C THR A 98 -21.81 -37.93 -43.75
N PRO A 99 -20.65 -38.35 -44.32
CA PRO A 99 -19.36 -38.76 -43.73
C PRO A 99 -18.04 -38.29 -44.41
N VAL A 100 -16.93 -38.70 -43.79
CA VAL A 100 -15.51 -38.67 -44.20
C VAL A 100 -15.25 -39.41 -45.54
N PRO A 101 -14.21 -39.02 -46.31
CA PRO A 101 -13.24 -40.03 -46.73
C PRO A 101 -11.77 -39.61 -46.53
N LYS A 102 -10.99 -40.64 -46.23
CA LYS A 102 -9.54 -40.73 -46.08
C LYS A 102 -8.93 -40.91 -47.47
N ASP A 103 -7.86 -40.21 -47.81
CA ASP A 103 -6.67 -40.80 -48.45
C ASP A 103 -5.54 -39.79 -48.63
N SER A 104 -4.35 -40.22 -48.21
CA SER A 104 -3.07 -39.53 -48.39
C SER A 104 -2.53 -39.78 -49.81
N PRO A 105 -1.64 -38.90 -50.31
CA PRO A 105 -0.30 -39.41 -50.61
C PRO A 105 0.85 -38.52 -50.12
N LYS A 106 1.92 -39.22 -49.77
CA LYS A 106 3.26 -38.79 -49.35
C LYS A 106 4.04 -38.17 -50.51
N SER A 107 4.64 -37.01 -50.32
CA SER A 107 5.93 -36.69 -50.96
C SER A 107 6.70 -35.61 -50.19
N SER A 108 8.00 -35.85 -50.08
CA SER A 108 9.02 -35.08 -49.38
C SER A 108 9.17 -33.64 -49.92
N ALA A 109 9.38 -32.69 -48.99
CA ALA A 109 10.10 -31.46 -49.26
C ALA A 109 10.96 -31.09 -48.04
N THR A 110 12.24 -31.41 -48.16
CA THR A 110 13.43 -30.70 -47.66
C THR A 110 13.22 -29.67 -46.55
N SER A 111 13.67 -30.01 -45.34
CA SER A 111 13.85 -29.09 -44.21
C SER A 111 14.92 -28.04 -44.53
N THR A 112 14.48 -26.80 -44.75
CA THR A 112 15.35 -25.62 -44.70
C THR A 112 15.49 -25.21 -43.22
N PRO A 113 16.70 -24.90 -42.70
CA PRO A 113 16.86 -24.45 -41.32
C PRO A 113 16.14 -23.11 -41.14
N ALA A 114 15.11 -23.08 -40.29
CA ALA A 114 14.49 -21.84 -39.89
C ALA A 114 15.54 -21.01 -39.13
N ALA A 115 15.87 -19.85 -39.70
CA ALA A 115 16.68 -18.84 -39.04
C ALA A 115 16.07 -18.50 -37.69
N THR A 116 16.90 -18.55 -36.64
CA THR A 116 16.59 -18.14 -35.28
C THR A 116 15.95 -16.75 -35.30
N GLN A 117 14.64 -16.71 -35.05
CA GLN A 117 13.92 -15.48 -34.76
C GLN A 117 14.53 -14.88 -33.49
N PRO A 118 14.97 -13.61 -33.50
CA PRO A 118 15.52 -12.99 -32.30
C PRO A 118 14.44 -12.95 -31.22
N GLU A 119 14.81 -13.46 -30.05
CA GLU A 119 14.08 -13.35 -28.78
C GLU A 119 13.62 -11.89 -28.59
N PRO A 120 12.36 -11.64 -28.14
CA PRO A 120 11.90 -10.28 -27.90
C PRO A 120 12.84 -9.61 -26.90
N SER A 121 13.52 -8.57 -27.38
CA SER A 121 14.45 -7.72 -26.66
C SER A 121 13.91 -7.41 -25.26
N GLN A 122 14.58 -7.95 -24.25
CA GLN A 122 14.31 -7.68 -22.84
C GLN A 122 14.44 -6.18 -22.62
N GLN A 123 13.32 -5.50 -22.38
CA GLN A 123 13.28 -4.10 -21.96
C GLN A 123 14.21 -3.94 -20.75
N PRO A 124 15.08 -2.91 -20.70
CA PRO A 124 16.05 -2.75 -19.62
C PRO A 124 15.36 -2.86 -18.27
N GLU A 125 15.86 -3.77 -17.44
CA GLU A 125 15.41 -3.93 -16.06
C GLU A 125 15.60 -2.59 -15.34
N ILE A 126 14.53 -2.04 -14.76
CA ILE A 126 14.62 -0.76 -14.06
C ILE A 126 15.55 -0.95 -12.87
N SER A 127 16.52 -0.05 -12.75
CA SER A 127 17.31 0.02 -11.54
C SER A 127 16.81 1.15 -10.62
N PRO A 128 16.50 0.86 -9.36
CA PRO A 128 16.26 1.88 -8.33
C PRO A 128 17.55 2.59 -7.87
N LYS A 129 18.73 2.08 -8.25
CA LYS A 129 20.02 2.57 -7.75
C LYS A 129 20.23 4.05 -8.11
N GLY A 130 20.42 4.87 -7.08
CA GLY A 130 20.68 6.31 -7.22
C GLY A 130 19.44 7.15 -7.55
N LYS A 131 18.27 6.53 -7.69
CA LYS A 131 17.00 7.23 -7.86
C LYS A 131 16.56 7.85 -6.53
N LYS A 132 16.02 9.07 -6.58
CA LYS A 132 15.61 9.82 -5.40
C LYS A 132 14.14 9.58 -5.08
N VAL A 133 13.85 9.17 -3.85
CA VAL A 133 12.49 8.98 -3.36
C VAL A 133 12.17 10.05 -2.32
N LEU A 134 11.07 10.76 -2.52
CA LEU A 134 10.46 11.56 -1.47
C LEU A 134 9.47 10.69 -0.70
N PHE A 135 9.85 10.30 0.51
CA PHE A 135 9.02 9.54 1.43
C PHE A 135 8.18 10.53 2.25
N VAL A 136 6.86 10.54 2.04
CA VAL A 136 5.92 11.35 2.80
C VAL A 136 5.28 10.48 3.86
N GLY A 137 5.53 10.79 5.13
CA GLY A 137 5.03 10.06 6.29
C GLY A 137 4.48 10.99 7.36
N ARG A 138 3.94 10.44 8.44
CA ARG A 138 3.48 11.26 9.56
C ARG A 138 4.64 12.08 10.12
N GLU A 139 4.39 13.37 10.30
CA GLU A 139 5.26 14.15 11.17
C GLU A 139 4.96 13.84 12.64
N GLN A 140 5.87 13.09 13.25
CA GLN A 140 5.79 12.69 14.64
C GLN A 140 7.20 12.40 15.15
N VAL A 141 7.43 12.68 16.44
CA VAL A 141 8.65 12.33 17.17
C VAL A 141 8.26 11.44 18.36
N PRO A 142 8.79 10.20 18.45
CA PRO A 142 9.65 9.55 17.47
C PRO A 142 8.92 9.28 16.14
N VAL A 143 9.70 9.09 15.06
CA VAL A 143 9.17 8.68 13.75
C VAL A 143 8.41 7.36 13.90
N PRO A 144 7.24 7.18 13.27
CA PRO A 144 6.53 5.91 13.32
C PRO A 144 7.41 4.75 12.87
N ALA A 145 7.40 3.63 13.60
CA ALA A 145 8.22 2.46 13.28
C ALA A 145 7.97 1.94 11.85
N GLU A 146 6.72 1.95 11.40
CA GLU A 146 6.33 1.62 10.02
C GLU A 146 7.09 2.48 9.00
N ASP A 147 7.16 3.80 9.21
CA ASP A 147 7.87 4.70 8.30
C ASP A 147 9.38 4.38 8.23
N VAL A 148 9.98 4.00 9.37
CA VAL A 148 11.40 3.60 9.43
C VAL A 148 11.63 2.35 8.60
N VAL A 149 10.82 1.30 8.82
CA VAL A 149 10.92 0.03 8.09
C VAL A 149 10.80 0.25 6.58
N MET A 150 9.82 1.07 6.16
CA MET A 150 9.59 1.32 4.75
C MET A 150 10.70 2.17 4.11
N ALA A 151 11.19 3.20 4.80
CA ALA A 151 12.31 3.98 4.33
C ALA A 151 13.58 3.13 4.20
N ASP A 152 13.84 2.23 5.14
CA ASP A 152 15.01 1.35 5.10
C ASP A 152 14.90 0.28 4.02
N ARG A 153 13.69 -0.26 3.77
CA ARG A 153 13.47 -1.16 2.63
C ARG A 153 13.76 -0.45 1.30
N LEU A 154 13.27 0.77 1.10
CA LEU A 154 13.54 1.56 -0.10
C LEU A 154 15.05 1.84 -0.26
N LYS A 155 15.76 2.21 0.81
CA LYS A 155 17.23 2.34 0.78
C LYS A 155 17.92 1.03 0.42
N GLY A 156 17.46 -0.09 0.99
CA GLY A 156 17.96 -1.43 0.70
C GLY A 156 17.76 -1.85 -0.76
N MET A 157 16.73 -1.33 -1.42
CA MET A 157 16.55 -1.49 -2.88
C MET A 157 17.57 -0.66 -3.68
N GLY A 158 18.15 0.40 -3.12
CA GLY A 158 19.15 1.27 -3.76
C GLY A 158 18.70 2.71 -3.99
N PHE A 159 17.50 3.07 -3.52
CA PHE A 159 17.02 4.45 -3.58
C PHE A 159 17.75 5.37 -2.60
N ILE A 160 17.85 6.64 -2.97
CA ILE A 160 18.22 7.74 -2.06
C ILE A 160 16.92 8.28 -1.47
N VAL A 161 16.66 8.01 -0.19
CA VAL A 161 15.38 8.34 0.46
C VAL A 161 15.50 9.64 1.26
N THR A 162 14.64 10.62 0.96
CA THR A 162 14.42 11.80 1.81
C THR A 162 13.05 11.70 2.46
N LYS A 163 12.98 11.87 3.78
CA LYS A 163 11.70 11.91 4.51
C LYS A 163 11.16 13.34 4.56
N LEU A 164 9.86 13.49 4.36
CA LEU A 164 9.09 14.71 4.55
C LEU A 164 7.88 14.43 5.44
N GLY A 165 7.59 15.36 6.36
CA GLY A 165 6.40 15.33 7.19
C GLY A 165 5.15 15.66 6.38
N ASP A 166 4.05 14.95 6.62
CA ASP A 166 2.78 15.13 5.92
C ASP A 166 2.23 16.57 5.97
N LYS A 167 2.46 17.31 7.07
CA LYS A 167 2.03 18.72 7.16
C LYS A 167 2.84 19.69 6.30
N ASP A 168 4.05 19.30 5.89
CA ASP A 168 4.96 20.14 5.11
C ASP A 168 4.93 19.80 3.61
N PHE A 169 4.12 18.80 3.21
CA PHE A 169 4.03 18.38 1.82
C PHE A 169 3.40 19.46 0.93
N THR A 170 4.15 19.87 -0.10
CA THR A 170 3.66 20.70 -1.20
C THR A 170 4.10 20.12 -2.54
N ALA A 171 3.50 20.57 -3.64
CA ALA A 171 3.92 20.16 -4.98
C ALA A 171 5.38 20.58 -5.30
N ASP A 172 5.86 21.68 -4.71
CA ASP A 172 7.22 22.18 -4.94
C ASP A 172 8.29 21.27 -4.33
N GLU A 173 8.00 20.63 -3.19
CA GLU A 173 8.91 19.67 -2.54
C GLU A 173 9.19 18.44 -3.39
N THR A 174 8.37 18.19 -4.41
CA THR A 174 8.53 17.04 -5.31
C THR A 174 9.64 17.25 -6.35
N LYS A 175 10.11 18.49 -6.54
CA LYS A 175 11.12 18.82 -7.57
C LYS A 175 12.42 18.05 -7.35
N GLY A 176 12.92 17.42 -8.41
CA GLY A 176 14.20 16.70 -8.39
C GLY A 176 14.14 15.29 -7.79
N TYR A 177 12.95 14.78 -7.47
CA TYR A 177 12.72 13.38 -7.10
C TYR A 177 12.25 12.55 -8.31
N ASP A 178 12.51 11.25 -8.27
CA ASP A 178 12.09 10.30 -9.32
C ASP A 178 10.80 9.55 -8.93
N LEU A 179 10.50 9.47 -7.63
CA LEU A 179 9.36 8.73 -7.08
C LEU A 179 8.88 9.38 -5.78
N LEU A 180 7.58 9.41 -5.57
CA LEU A 180 6.96 9.69 -4.27
C LEU A 180 6.44 8.40 -3.66
N TYR A 181 6.56 8.30 -2.35
CA TYR A 181 5.92 7.27 -1.55
C TYR A 181 5.08 7.92 -0.46
N PHE A 182 3.76 7.71 -0.49
CA PHE A 182 2.85 8.12 0.58
C PHE A 182 2.64 6.95 1.53
N SER A 183 3.18 7.09 2.73
CA SER A 183 2.99 6.13 3.81
C SER A 183 1.55 6.09 4.29
N GLN A 184 1.13 4.93 4.78
CA GLN A 184 -0.16 4.75 5.43
C GLN A 184 -0.30 5.61 6.70
N THR A 185 0.83 5.98 7.31
CA THR A 185 0.88 6.85 8.49
C THR A 185 0.45 8.28 8.18
N VAL A 186 0.48 8.73 6.93
CA VAL A 186 0.05 10.09 6.52
C VAL A 186 -1.33 10.40 7.07
N ASN A 187 -1.49 11.57 7.70
CA ASN A 187 -2.79 12.08 8.10
C ASN A 187 -3.54 12.55 6.85
N SER A 188 -4.65 11.89 6.54
CA SER A 188 -5.42 12.14 5.31
C SER A 188 -5.92 13.58 5.18
N LYS A 189 -6.05 14.33 6.28
CA LYS A 189 -6.47 15.74 6.26
C LYS A 189 -5.54 16.62 5.41
N PHE A 190 -4.24 16.29 5.33
CA PHE A 190 -3.27 17.06 4.55
C PHE A 190 -3.35 16.75 3.05
N LEU A 191 -3.96 15.63 2.66
CA LEU A 191 -4.18 15.27 1.25
C LEU A 191 -5.47 15.88 0.69
N LYS A 192 -6.44 16.19 1.56
CA LYS A 192 -7.77 16.69 1.19
C LYS A 192 -7.75 18.03 0.44
N GLY A 193 -6.70 18.84 0.65
CA GLY A 193 -6.52 20.15 0.03
C GLY A 193 -6.28 20.13 -1.48
N GLY A 194 -6.16 18.96 -2.10
CA GLY A 194 -6.04 18.83 -3.56
C GLY A 194 -4.64 18.98 -4.12
N VAL A 195 -3.63 19.24 -3.28
CA VAL A 195 -2.21 19.36 -3.65
C VAL A 195 -1.71 18.20 -4.52
N MET A 196 -2.27 17.00 -4.33
CA MET A 196 -1.91 15.82 -5.12
C MET A 196 -2.23 15.95 -6.61
N LYS A 197 -3.19 16.80 -7.00
CA LYS A 197 -3.55 17.02 -8.42
C LYS A 197 -2.47 17.77 -9.19
N ASP A 198 -1.55 18.44 -8.48
CA ASP A 198 -0.45 19.20 -9.09
C ASP A 198 0.83 18.37 -9.25
N VAL A 199 0.91 17.22 -8.58
CA VAL A 199 2.07 16.33 -8.63
C VAL A 199 2.11 15.58 -9.96
N ALA A 200 3.26 15.66 -10.64
CA ALA A 200 3.52 15.05 -11.95
C ALA A 200 4.67 14.03 -11.92
N ILE A 201 4.86 13.36 -10.78
CA ILE A 201 5.92 12.38 -10.55
C ILE A 201 5.29 11.03 -10.19
N PRO A 202 5.86 9.89 -10.62
CA PRO A 202 5.43 8.57 -10.19
C PRO A 202 5.17 8.51 -8.69
N THR A 203 4.04 7.95 -8.29
CA THR A 203 3.65 7.93 -6.88
C THR A 203 3.09 6.57 -6.48
N VAL A 204 3.63 6.01 -5.40
CA VAL A 204 3.04 4.86 -4.70
C VAL A 204 2.25 5.37 -3.51
N TYR A 205 0.95 5.10 -3.50
CA TYR A 205 0.07 5.33 -2.37
C TYR A 205 -0.12 4.04 -1.58
N VAL A 206 0.34 4.06 -0.34
CA VAL A 206 -0.10 3.10 0.68
C VAL A 206 -1.12 3.82 1.56
N LYS A 207 -2.08 4.51 0.93
CA LYS A 207 -3.11 5.32 1.61
C LYS A 207 -4.33 5.45 0.72
N SER A 208 -5.46 4.83 1.09
CA SER A 208 -6.68 4.82 0.27
C SER A 208 -7.23 6.23 0.02
N HIS A 209 -7.18 7.10 1.04
CA HIS A 209 -7.63 8.50 0.93
C HIS A 209 -6.94 9.27 -0.20
N GLY A 210 -5.66 9.00 -0.47
CA GLY A 210 -4.94 9.65 -1.58
C GLY A 210 -5.57 9.32 -2.94
N MET A 211 -5.96 8.06 -3.13
CA MET A 211 -6.66 7.61 -4.34
C MET A 211 -8.06 8.22 -4.44
N PHE A 212 -8.78 8.34 -3.33
CA PHE A 212 -10.09 9.00 -3.29
C PHE A 212 -10.02 10.49 -3.65
N TYR A 213 -9.11 11.26 -3.07
CA TYR A 213 -9.03 12.72 -3.33
C TYR A 213 -8.62 13.06 -4.77
N LEU A 214 -7.98 12.13 -5.48
CA LEU A 214 -7.72 12.22 -6.92
C LEU A 214 -8.92 11.76 -7.76
N GLY A 215 -9.90 11.06 -7.19
CA GLY A 215 -11.03 10.44 -7.89
C GLY A 215 -10.71 9.08 -8.52
N LEU A 216 -9.58 8.48 -8.15
CA LEU A 216 -9.12 7.19 -8.66
C LEU A 216 -9.73 6.00 -7.88
N SER A 217 -10.37 6.29 -6.76
CA SER A 217 -11.27 5.39 -6.03
C SER A 217 -12.53 6.17 -5.65
N SER A 218 -13.72 5.56 -5.76
CA SER A 218 -14.98 6.21 -5.37
C SER A 218 -15.30 6.10 -3.88
N LEU A 219 -14.47 5.39 -3.11
CA LEU A 219 -14.67 5.14 -1.67
C LEU A 219 -13.60 5.85 -0.84
N GLU A 220 -14.02 6.75 0.06
CA GLU A 220 -13.15 7.48 0.99
C GLU A 220 -12.86 6.67 2.25
N GLU A 221 -13.92 6.26 2.96
CA GLU A 221 -13.87 5.59 4.25
C GLU A 221 -14.39 4.15 4.19
N GLY A 222 -14.03 3.31 5.17
CA GLY A 222 -14.45 1.90 5.19
C GLY A 222 -13.79 1.04 4.10
N ALA A 223 -12.72 1.55 3.51
CA ALA A 223 -11.98 0.94 2.40
C ALA A 223 -10.99 -0.15 2.86
N THR A 224 -11.33 -0.91 3.90
CA THR A 224 -10.51 -2.00 4.43
C THR A 224 -11.38 -3.19 4.83
N VAL A 225 -11.04 -4.38 4.34
CA VAL A 225 -11.64 -5.63 4.81
C VAL A 225 -10.75 -6.22 5.88
N LYS A 226 -11.27 -6.34 7.10
CA LYS A 226 -10.54 -6.87 8.26
C LYS A 226 -10.61 -8.39 8.33
N LYS A 227 -9.74 -9.01 9.15
CA LYS A 227 -9.72 -10.47 9.41
C LYS A 227 -9.50 -11.32 8.16
N ILE A 228 -8.81 -10.78 7.17
CA ILE A 228 -8.35 -11.54 6.01
C ILE A 228 -6.84 -11.41 5.91
N LYS A 229 -6.19 -12.47 5.44
CA LYS A 229 -4.73 -12.50 5.22
C LYS A 229 -4.34 -12.71 3.77
N SER A 230 -5.33 -12.83 2.88
CA SER A 230 -5.11 -13.15 1.48
C SER A 230 -5.76 -12.16 0.52
N ILE A 231 -5.25 -12.17 -0.71
CA ILE A 231 -5.80 -11.44 -1.86
C ILE A 231 -5.90 -12.40 -3.05
N ASP A 232 -6.79 -12.09 -4.00
CA ASP A 232 -6.88 -12.83 -5.27
C ASP A 232 -6.08 -12.10 -6.33
N ILE A 233 -5.07 -12.77 -6.90
CA ILE A 233 -4.34 -12.25 -8.07
C ILE A 233 -5.19 -12.46 -9.32
N VAL A 234 -5.63 -11.36 -9.93
CA VAL A 234 -6.51 -11.37 -11.11
C VAL A 234 -5.77 -11.13 -12.42
N ASP A 235 -4.55 -10.58 -12.36
CA ASP A 235 -3.63 -10.47 -13.50
C ASP A 235 -2.26 -11.07 -13.17
N SER A 236 -2.19 -12.41 -13.19
CA SER A 236 -0.98 -13.17 -12.86
C SER A 236 0.15 -13.06 -13.89
N LYS A 237 -0.17 -12.60 -15.12
CA LYS A 237 0.83 -12.41 -16.19
C LYS A 237 1.55 -11.08 -16.06
N HIS A 238 1.01 -10.14 -15.28
CA HIS A 238 1.63 -8.85 -15.07
C HIS A 238 2.93 -8.97 -14.26
N LYS A 239 3.94 -8.16 -14.61
CA LYS A 239 5.25 -8.16 -13.91
C LYS A 239 5.12 -7.90 -12.41
N VAL A 240 4.16 -7.07 -12.01
CA VAL A 240 3.84 -6.79 -10.60
C VAL A 240 3.49 -8.06 -9.83
N ALA A 241 2.73 -8.99 -10.43
CA ALA A 241 2.36 -10.23 -9.77
C ALA A 241 3.58 -11.14 -9.48
N GLY A 242 4.70 -10.96 -10.18
CA GLY A 242 5.95 -11.67 -9.89
C GLY A 242 5.79 -13.21 -9.97
N GLY A 243 4.90 -13.70 -10.83
CA GLY A 243 4.58 -15.13 -10.96
C GLY A 243 3.59 -15.67 -9.94
N LEU A 244 3.10 -14.85 -9.00
CA LEU A 244 2.02 -15.21 -8.09
C LEU A 244 0.70 -15.33 -8.86
N SER A 245 -0.18 -16.24 -8.42
CA SER A 245 -1.49 -16.47 -9.04
C SER A 245 -2.47 -17.07 -8.05
N GLY A 246 -3.77 -16.95 -8.33
CA GLY A 246 -4.83 -17.45 -7.45
C GLY A 246 -4.94 -16.63 -6.15
N THR A 247 -5.49 -17.27 -5.11
CA THR A 247 -5.55 -16.69 -3.77
C THR A 247 -4.21 -16.84 -3.07
N VAL A 248 -3.62 -15.72 -2.64
CA VAL A 248 -2.27 -15.67 -2.06
C VAL A 248 -2.35 -15.07 -0.66
N ASP A 249 -1.79 -15.78 0.32
CA ASP A 249 -1.58 -15.25 1.67
C ASP A 249 -0.48 -14.18 1.63
N VAL A 250 -0.87 -12.94 1.94
CA VAL A 250 -0.01 -11.75 1.97
C VAL A 250 0.30 -11.27 3.39
N TYR A 251 -0.43 -11.78 4.38
CA TYR A 251 -0.16 -11.65 5.80
C TYR A 251 0.07 -13.01 6.46
N LYS A 252 0.94 -13.05 7.47
CA LYS A 252 1.25 -14.26 8.24
C LYS A 252 0.02 -14.68 9.06
N GLU A 253 -0.63 -13.69 9.67
CA GLU A 253 -1.80 -13.88 10.52
C GLU A 253 -2.98 -13.01 10.09
N ALA A 254 -4.20 -13.48 10.36
CA ALA A 254 -5.43 -12.69 10.25
C ALA A 254 -5.95 -12.37 11.66
N ASP A 255 -6.19 -11.09 11.96
CA ASP A 255 -6.73 -10.68 13.26
C ASP A 255 -7.80 -9.57 13.15
N THR A 256 -8.26 -9.06 14.30
CA THR A 256 -9.30 -8.00 14.39
C THR A 256 -8.79 -6.58 14.11
N GLY A 257 -7.49 -6.32 14.27
CA GLY A 257 -6.87 -5.02 14.06
C GLY A 257 -6.52 -4.75 12.60
N TYR A 258 -6.36 -5.82 11.83
CA TYR A 258 -5.67 -5.80 10.55
C TYR A 258 -6.56 -6.16 9.37
N GLY A 259 -6.19 -5.68 8.18
CA GLY A 259 -6.93 -5.94 6.98
C GLY A 259 -6.24 -5.50 5.70
N VAL A 260 -6.87 -5.85 4.59
CA VAL A 260 -6.44 -5.45 3.25
C VAL A 260 -7.29 -4.23 2.86
N SER A 261 -6.61 -3.10 2.64
CA SER A 261 -7.23 -1.89 2.09
C SER A 261 -7.47 -2.03 0.60
N TYR A 262 -8.51 -1.38 0.09
CA TYR A 262 -8.91 -1.48 -1.32
C TYR A 262 -9.38 -0.14 -1.87
N GLY A 263 -9.51 -0.07 -3.19
CA GLY A 263 -10.22 0.99 -3.90
C GLY A 263 -11.41 0.43 -4.69
N ILE A 264 -12.41 1.29 -4.91
CA ILE A 264 -13.46 1.06 -5.91
C ILE A 264 -13.06 1.86 -7.15
N VAL A 265 -12.44 1.19 -8.12
CA VAL A 265 -11.67 1.83 -9.18
C VAL A 265 -12.46 1.93 -10.49
N GLY A 266 -12.17 2.98 -11.27
CA GLY A 266 -12.76 3.18 -12.59
C GLY A 266 -12.15 2.26 -13.65
N LYS A 267 -12.74 2.25 -14.85
CA LYS A 267 -12.39 1.34 -15.95
C LYS A 267 -10.95 1.43 -16.46
N GLU A 268 -10.28 2.56 -16.22
CA GLU A 268 -8.91 2.79 -16.70
C GLU A 268 -7.85 2.26 -15.72
N ALA A 269 -8.26 1.83 -14.53
CA ALA A 269 -7.38 1.16 -13.59
C ALA A 269 -6.88 -0.18 -14.16
N LYS A 270 -5.60 -0.47 -13.91
CA LYS A 270 -5.00 -1.78 -14.12
C LYS A 270 -4.97 -2.51 -12.79
N VAL A 271 -5.89 -3.45 -12.61
CA VAL A 271 -6.06 -4.21 -11.36
C VAL A 271 -5.23 -5.49 -11.42
N ILE A 272 -4.31 -5.64 -10.48
CA ILE A 272 -3.45 -6.82 -10.34
C ILE A 272 -4.03 -7.81 -9.34
N ALA A 273 -4.58 -7.30 -8.24
CA ALA A 273 -5.19 -8.12 -7.20
C ALA A 273 -6.42 -7.47 -6.57
N THR A 274 -7.34 -8.31 -6.08
CA THR A 274 -8.59 -7.90 -5.43
C THR A 274 -8.75 -8.55 -4.06
N ILE A 275 -9.73 -8.09 -3.30
CA ILE A 275 -10.21 -8.82 -2.13
C ILE A 275 -10.73 -10.19 -2.57
N PRO A 276 -10.48 -11.27 -1.79
CA PRO A 276 -10.95 -12.60 -2.16
C PRO A 276 -12.46 -12.65 -2.37
N GLY A 277 -12.88 -13.17 -3.53
CA GLY A 277 -14.30 -13.31 -3.89
C GLY A 277 -15.03 -12.00 -4.26
N ASP A 278 -14.36 -10.84 -4.23
CA ASP A 278 -14.97 -9.55 -4.59
C ASP A 278 -14.07 -8.76 -5.55
N LYS A 279 -14.31 -8.98 -6.85
CA LYS A 279 -13.53 -8.34 -7.94
C LYS A 279 -13.72 -6.83 -8.03
N THR A 280 -14.71 -6.26 -7.33
CA THR A 280 -14.95 -4.80 -7.34
C THR A 280 -14.03 -4.05 -6.39
N LYS A 281 -13.38 -4.77 -5.45
CA LYS A 281 -12.49 -4.21 -4.44
C LYS A 281 -11.03 -4.47 -4.80
N ALA A 282 -10.43 -3.52 -5.50
CA ALA A 282 -9.04 -3.63 -5.95
C ALA A 282 -8.07 -3.38 -4.79
N ALA A 283 -7.26 -4.38 -4.46
CA ALA A 283 -6.24 -4.31 -3.39
C ALA A 283 -4.88 -3.85 -3.94
N LEU A 284 -4.56 -4.21 -5.17
CA LEU A 284 -3.31 -3.82 -5.84
C LEU A 284 -3.63 -3.38 -7.26
N TYR A 285 -3.42 -2.10 -7.55
CA TYR A 285 -3.75 -1.53 -8.84
C TYR A 285 -2.91 -0.30 -9.14
N TYR A 286 -2.92 0.12 -10.41
CA TYR A 286 -2.31 1.37 -10.83
C TYR A 286 -3.11 2.02 -11.96
N TYR A 287 -2.83 3.29 -12.17
CA TYR A 287 -3.24 4.07 -13.33
C TYR A 287 -1.98 4.55 -14.05
N ASP A 288 -1.96 4.41 -15.38
CA ASP A 288 -0.88 4.96 -16.19
C ASP A 288 -1.02 6.48 -16.30
N LYS A 289 0.05 7.15 -16.74
CA LYS A 289 0.00 8.57 -17.11
C LYS A 289 -1.03 8.81 -18.22
N GLY A 290 -1.86 9.84 -18.06
CA GLY A 290 -2.93 10.17 -19.00
C GLY A 290 -4.24 9.41 -18.78
N SER A 291 -4.29 8.47 -17.82
CA SER A 291 -5.54 7.82 -17.45
C SER A 291 -6.52 8.81 -16.82
N LYS A 292 -7.81 8.60 -17.10
CA LYS A 292 -8.92 9.41 -16.62
C LYS A 292 -9.59 8.76 -15.41
N ALA A 293 -9.71 9.54 -14.36
CA ALA A 293 -10.56 9.28 -13.21
C ALA A 293 -12.03 9.63 -13.53
N ASP A 294 -12.96 9.05 -12.78
CA ASP A 294 -14.41 9.25 -12.99
C ASP A 294 -14.84 10.70 -12.73
N ASN A 295 -14.08 11.45 -11.93
CA ASN A 295 -14.32 12.88 -11.66
C ASN A 295 -13.68 13.83 -12.70
N GLY A 296 -13.15 13.30 -13.81
CA GLY A 296 -12.50 14.07 -14.87
C GLY A 296 -11.02 14.40 -14.63
N TYR A 297 -10.46 14.03 -13.47
CA TYR A 297 -9.01 14.14 -13.25
C TYR A 297 -8.25 13.26 -14.25
N THR A 298 -7.12 13.76 -14.76
CA THR A 298 -6.22 13.00 -15.63
C THR A 298 -4.89 12.85 -14.91
N THR A 299 -4.42 11.62 -14.74
CA THR A 299 -3.16 11.32 -14.05
C THR A 299 -1.97 11.95 -14.79
N LYS A 300 -1.15 12.70 -14.06
CA LYS A 300 0.03 13.38 -14.64
C LYS A 300 1.28 12.50 -14.72
N ALA A 301 1.28 11.38 -14.00
CA ALA A 301 2.29 10.33 -13.99
C ALA A 301 1.62 9.00 -13.63
N ARG A 302 2.37 7.89 -13.63
CA ARG A 302 1.86 6.61 -13.11
C ARG A 302 1.61 6.69 -11.60
N LEU A 303 0.42 6.30 -11.18
CA LEU A 303 0.01 6.29 -9.78
C LEU A 303 -0.44 4.88 -9.38
N SER A 304 0.17 4.33 -8.34
CA SER A 304 -0.11 2.98 -7.87
C SER A 304 -0.65 2.98 -6.46
N PHE A 305 -1.49 2.00 -6.14
CA PHE A 305 -1.99 1.76 -4.80
C PHE A 305 -1.55 0.39 -4.30
N TYR A 306 -1.17 0.33 -3.02
CA TYR A 306 -0.84 -0.91 -2.32
C TYR A 306 -1.64 -1.03 -1.02
N TYR A 307 -2.15 -2.23 -0.73
CA TYR A 307 -3.25 -2.48 0.20
C TYR A 307 -2.95 -2.41 1.70
N TRP A 308 -1.72 -2.11 2.15
CA TRP A 308 -1.44 -2.15 3.60
C TRP A 308 -2.36 -1.19 4.38
N SER A 309 -2.95 -1.71 5.46
CA SER A 309 -3.46 -0.90 6.56
C SER A 309 -2.35 -0.66 7.59
N ASN A 310 -2.57 0.24 8.56
CA ASN A 310 -1.55 0.62 9.55
C ASN A 310 -0.85 -0.60 10.17
N GLY A 311 0.48 -0.58 10.20
CA GLY A 311 1.30 -1.60 10.88
C GLY A 311 1.43 -2.94 10.14
N MET A 312 0.95 -3.07 8.90
CA MET A 312 0.91 -4.35 8.18
C MET A 312 2.18 -4.81 7.49
N GLN A 313 3.21 -3.96 7.47
CA GLN A 313 4.53 -4.33 6.95
C GLN A 313 5.16 -5.50 7.73
N ASP A 314 5.04 -5.52 9.07
CA ASP A 314 5.71 -6.56 9.91
C ASP A 314 4.98 -7.92 9.82
N ASN A 315 3.68 -7.87 9.61
CA ASN A 315 2.84 -9.05 9.40
C ASN A 315 2.87 -9.54 7.94
N SER A 316 3.55 -8.84 7.00
CA SER A 316 3.56 -9.26 5.59
C SER A 316 4.41 -10.50 5.35
N THR A 317 3.90 -11.40 4.49
CA THR A 317 4.64 -12.57 3.99
C THR A 317 5.66 -12.15 2.92
N ASP A 318 6.55 -13.06 2.53
CA ASP A 318 7.46 -12.85 1.40
C ASP A 318 6.72 -12.55 0.09
N ALA A 319 5.52 -13.14 -0.09
CA ALA A 319 4.67 -12.85 -1.24
C ALA A 319 4.14 -11.41 -1.21
N GLY A 320 3.71 -10.92 -0.03
CA GLY A 320 3.33 -9.53 0.16
C GLY A 320 4.49 -8.58 -0.17
N TRP A 321 5.65 -8.81 0.43
CA TRP A 321 6.86 -8.01 0.17
C TRP A 321 7.28 -8.03 -1.31
N LYS A 322 7.21 -9.18 -1.97
CA LYS A 322 7.50 -9.30 -3.40
C LYS A 322 6.55 -8.44 -4.25
N LEU A 323 5.24 -8.46 -3.96
CA LEU A 323 4.27 -7.59 -4.65
C LEU A 323 4.58 -6.10 -4.41
N TRP A 324 5.00 -5.76 -3.19
CA TRP A 324 5.36 -4.38 -2.84
C TRP A 324 6.59 -3.91 -3.62
N ASP A 325 7.68 -4.69 -3.59
CA ASP A 325 8.91 -4.36 -4.33
C ASP A 325 8.61 -4.17 -5.83
N ASN A 326 7.81 -5.09 -6.39
CA ASN A 326 7.47 -5.05 -7.81
C ASN A 326 6.57 -3.87 -8.18
N ILE A 327 5.60 -3.48 -7.35
CA ILE A 327 4.76 -2.31 -7.66
C ILE A 327 5.56 -1.00 -7.52
N VAL A 328 6.49 -0.91 -6.58
CA VAL A 328 7.39 0.25 -6.43
C VAL A 328 8.23 0.40 -7.69
N LEU A 329 8.87 -0.68 -8.13
CA LEU A 329 9.64 -0.70 -9.37
C LEU A 329 8.75 -0.38 -10.58
N TRP A 330 7.62 -1.05 -10.73
CA TRP A 330 6.69 -0.79 -11.83
C TRP A 330 6.27 0.69 -11.90
N THR A 331 6.01 1.31 -10.75
CA THR A 331 5.63 2.72 -10.67
C THR A 331 6.73 3.63 -11.20
N LEU A 332 7.99 3.34 -10.86
CA LEU A 332 9.17 4.09 -11.30
C LEU A 332 9.37 4.12 -12.83
N GLN A 333 8.90 3.12 -13.59
CA GLN A 333 9.22 2.99 -15.03
C GLN A 333 8.78 4.16 -15.90
N ASN A 334 7.64 4.78 -15.60
CA ASN A 334 6.93 5.67 -16.54
C ASN A 334 6.43 6.95 -15.84
N GLY A 335 7.33 7.74 -15.27
CA GLY A 335 7.06 9.13 -14.85
C GLY A 335 6.77 10.08 -15.99
#